data_AF-A0A4C1XEG1-F1
#
_entry.id   AF-A0A4C1XEG1-F1
#
_cell.length_a   1.000
_cell.length_b   1.000
_cell.length_c   1.000
_cell.angle_alpha   90.00
_cell.angle_beta   90.00
_cell.angle_gamma   90.00
#
_symmetry.space_group_name_H-M   'P 1'
#
loop_
_entity.id
_entity.type
_entity.pdbx_description
1 polymer ?
#
loop_
_entity_poly.entity_id
_entity_poly.type
_entity_poly.pdbx_seq_one_letter_code
_entity_poly.pdbx_strand_id
1 'polypeptide(L)'
;MYRGGAVRGPTRPKSCARAAPYTRREINKDTLIARMTKQSIADVGGPWVEEEQRWGSGGPHLKVAYRVTCAPHYYGAGCKMLCRPRDDSFGHYTCSSAGDKICRSGWTGDYCTKRKSIFCIINTLKGYRDTVGFLRGRR
;
A
#
# COMPACT_ATOMS: atom_id res chain seq x y z
N MET A 1 -103.97 12.76 -2.91
CA MET A 1 -103.59 12.63 -4.33
C MET A 1 -102.20 13.22 -4.50
N TYR A 2 -101.33 12.46 -5.16
CA TYR A 2 -99.87 12.50 -5.15
C TYR A 2 -99.23 13.86 -5.47
N ARG A 3 -98.18 14.21 -4.73
CA ARG A 3 -97.06 15.00 -5.26
C ARG A 3 -95.74 14.33 -4.86
N GLY A 4 -95.16 13.63 -5.83
CA GLY A 4 -93.90 12.92 -5.69
C GLY A 4 -92.74 13.88 -5.45
N GLY A 5 -91.90 13.55 -4.46
CA GLY A 5 -90.64 14.24 -4.20
C GLY A 5 -89.57 13.81 -5.20
N ALA A 6 -88.84 14.79 -5.74
CA ALA A 6 -87.71 14.55 -6.63
C ALA A 6 -86.57 13.88 -5.85
N VAL A 7 -86.25 12.63 -6.20
CA VAL A 7 -85.09 11.90 -5.67
C VAL A 7 -83.85 12.43 -6.39
N ARG A 8 -83.02 13.22 -5.69
CA ARG A 8 -81.70 13.63 -6.19
C ARG A 8 -80.82 12.38 -6.30
N GLY A 9 -80.51 11.99 -7.54
CA GLY A 9 -79.58 10.89 -7.82
C GLY A 9 -78.19 11.18 -7.24
N PRO A 10 -77.36 10.14 -7.05
CA PRO A 10 -76.03 10.30 -6.48
C PRO A 10 -75.17 11.19 -7.39
N THR A 11 -74.69 12.29 -6.84
CA THR A 11 -73.67 13.14 -7.45
C THR A 11 -72.40 12.31 -7.71
N ARG A 12 -71.89 12.32 -8.95
CA ARG A 12 -70.65 11.63 -9.33
C ARG A 12 -69.53 11.95 -8.34
N PRO A 13 -68.88 10.96 -7.70
CA PRO A 13 -67.64 11.21 -6.99
C PRO A 13 -66.53 11.49 -8.01
N LYS A 14 -65.72 12.48 -7.66
CA LYS A 14 -64.61 13.05 -8.42
C LYS A 14 -63.73 11.95 -9.02
N SER A 15 -63.32 12.16 -10.27
CA SER A 15 -62.35 11.33 -10.99
C SER A 15 -61.24 10.85 -10.08
N CYS A 16 -60.96 9.55 -10.09
CA CYS A 16 -59.77 9.00 -9.44
C CYS A 16 -58.53 9.66 -10.05
N ALA A 17 -57.95 10.64 -9.35
CA ALA A 17 -56.60 11.07 -9.65
C ALA A 17 -55.67 9.87 -9.37
N ARG A 18 -54.84 9.50 -10.33
CA ARG A 18 -53.76 8.52 -10.08
C ARG A 18 -52.97 9.02 -8.88
N ALA A 19 -52.88 8.20 -7.83
CA ALA A 19 -51.91 8.43 -6.78
C ALA A 19 -50.54 8.60 -7.46
N ALA A 20 -49.83 9.67 -7.13
CA ALA A 20 -48.42 9.79 -7.51
C ALA A 20 -47.71 8.49 -7.08
N PRO A 21 -46.83 7.91 -7.90
CA PRO A 21 -46.09 6.74 -7.47
C PRO A 21 -45.44 7.07 -6.14
N TYR A 22 -45.58 6.19 -5.15
CA TYR A 22 -44.77 6.24 -3.93
C TYR A 22 -43.33 6.34 -4.42
N THR A 23 -42.74 7.53 -4.31
CA THR A 23 -41.34 7.73 -4.66
C THR A 23 -40.61 6.77 -3.74
N ARG A 24 -40.11 5.67 -4.29
CA ARG A 24 -39.21 4.76 -3.61
C ARG A 24 -38.16 5.68 -3.02
N ARG A 25 -38.14 5.86 -1.69
CA ARG A 25 -37.07 6.59 -1.02
C ARG A 25 -35.80 5.96 -1.56
N GLU A 26 -35.09 6.71 -2.40
CA GLU A 26 -33.78 6.32 -2.86
C GLU A 26 -32.96 6.25 -1.58
N ILE A 27 -32.72 5.03 -1.10
CA ILE A 27 -31.89 4.82 0.07
C ILE A 27 -30.55 5.36 -0.36
N ASN A 28 -30.19 6.52 0.19
CA ASN A 28 -28.89 7.09 -0.03
C ASN A 28 -27.88 6.09 0.54
N LYS A 29 -27.23 5.34 -0.35
CA LYS A 29 -26.25 4.32 -0.01
C LYS A 29 -25.01 4.90 0.67
N ASP A 30 -24.88 6.23 0.67
CA ASP A 30 -23.78 6.97 1.25
C ASP A 30 -24.09 7.49 2.68
N THR A 31 -25.11 6.93 3.34
CA THR A 31 -25.44 7.27 4.73
C THR A 31 -24.37 6.70 5.68
N LEU A 32 -23.65 7.58 6.38
CA LEU A 32 -22.63 7.21 7.37
C LEU A 32 -23.26 6.46 8.57
N ILE A 33 -22.82 5.23 8.82
CA ILE A 33 -23.33 4.39 9.93
C ILE A 33 -22.61 4.68 11.26
N ALA A 34 -21.28 4.80 11.23
CA ALA A 34 -20.46 5.08 12.42
C ALA A 34 -19.09 5.65 12.00
N ARG A 35 -18.41 6.37 12.91
CA ARG A 35 -17.08 6.96 12.68
C ARG A 35 -16.13 6.59 13.81
N MET A 36 -14.98 6.00 13.44
CA MET A 36 -13.87 5.71 14.34
C MET A 36 -12.70 6.65 14.03
N THR A 37 -12.00 7.11 15.06
CA THR A 37 -10.73 7.84 14.94
C THR A 37 -9.71 7.15 15.82
N LYS A 38 -8.53 6.84 15.28
CA LYS A 38 -7.45 6.16 15.99
C LYS A 38 -6.16 6.94 15.85
N GLN A 39 -5.47 7.12 16.97
CA GLN A 39 -4.10 7.62 17.00
C GLN A 39 -3.23 6.52 17.63
N SER A 40 -2.31 5.97 16.85
CA SER A 40 -1.40 4.91 17.25
C SER A 40 -0.09 5.01 16.48
N ILE A 41 0.95 4.38 17.04
CA ILE A 41 2.23 4.15 16.37
C ILE A 41 2.25 2.70 15.89
N ALA A 42 2.66 2.48 14.66
CA ALA A 42 2.85 1.15 14.10
C ALA A 42 4.20 1.07 13.39
N ASP A 43 5.01 0.09 13.76
CA ASP A 43 6.32 -0.12 13.16
C ASP A 43 6.19 -0.69 11.74
N VAL A 44 7.10 -0.27 10.86
CA VAL A 44 7.18 -0.77 9.50
C VAL A 44 7.59 -2.25 9.51
N GLY A 45 6.78 -3.11 8.88
CA GLY A 45 7.02 -4.54 8.83
C GLY A 45 6.70 -5.27 10.14
N GLY A 46 6.11 -4.57 11.12
CA GLY A 46 5.61 -5.17 12.36
C GLY A 46 4.43 -6.11 12.15
N PRO A 47 3.95 -6.75 13.23
CA PRO A 47 2.75 -7.57 13.20
C PRO A 47 1.51 -6.72 12.86
N TRP A 48 0.41 -7.39 12.52
CA TRP A 48 -0.89 -6.72 12.37
C TRP A 48 -1.34 -6.14 13.71
N VAL A 49 -1.74 -4.88 13.68
CA VAL A 49 -2.41 -4.23 14.80
C VAL A 49 -3.91 -4.45 14.63
N GLU A 50 -4.51 -5.15 15.58
CA GLU A 50 -5.95 -5.41 15.61
C GLU A 50 -6.65 -4.42 16.53
N GLU A 51 -7.77 -3.86 16.07
CA GLU A 51 -8.59 -2.94 16.84
C GLU A 51 -10.06 -3.33 16.75
N GLU A 52 -10.78 -3.11 17.85
CA GLU A 52 -12.21 -3.37 17.99
C GLU A 52 -12.92 -2.14 18.56
N GLN A 53 -13.90 -1.61 17.83
CA GLN A 53 -14.72 -0.48 18.26
C GLN A 53 -16.19 -0.87 18.33
N ARG A 54 -16.80 -0.65 19.49
CA ARG A 54 -18.23 -0.86 19.73
C ARG A 54 -18.90 0.48 20.05
N TRP A 55 -20.05 0.75 19.45
CA TRP A 55 -20.84 1.96 19.72
C TRP A 55 -22.04 1.64 20.60
N GLY A 56 -21.81 1.56 21.91
CA GLY A 56 -22.88 1.29 22.88
C GLY A 56 -23.50 -0.10 22.76
N SER A 57 -24.55 -0.34 23.55
CA SER A 57 -25.28 -1.62 23.55
C SER A 57 -26.25 -1.68 22.37
N GLY A 58 -26.07 -2.67 21.48
CA GLY A 58 -26.90 -2.85 20.28
C GLY A 58 -26.54 -1.96 19.09
N GLY A 59 -25.50 -1.11 19.21
CA GLY A 59 -24.98 -0.35 18.09
C GLY A 59 -23.99 -1.14 17.22
N PRO A 60 -23.44 -0.50 16.17
CA PRO A 60 -22.51 -1.15 15.26
C PRO A 60 -21.22 -1.58 15.95
N HIS A 61 -20.57 -2.56 15.35
CA HIS A 61 -19.33 -3.15 15.82
C HIS A 61 -18.34 -3.25 14.65
N LEU A 62 -17.15 -2.65 14.82
CA LEU A 62 -16.09 -2.63 13.82
C LEU A 62 -14.86 -3.35 14.37
N LYS A 63 -14.38 -4.36 13.64
CA LYS A 63 -13.05 -4.94 13.83
C LYS A 63 -12.21 -4.63 12.62
N VAL A 64 -11.01 -4.09 12.84
CA VAL A 64 -10.07 -3.75 11.76
C VAL A 64 -8.67 -4.20 12.15
N ALA A 65 -7.93 -4.70 11.16
CA ALA A 65 -6.51 -4.97 11.30
C ALA A 65 -5.74 -4.12 10.30
N TYR A 66 -4.65 -3.49 10.74
CA TYR A 66 -3.77 -2.72 9.85
C TYR A 66 -2.30 -2.96 10.19
N ARG A 67 -1.44 -2.75 9.19
CA ARG A 67 0.02 -2.75 9.35
C ARG A 67 0.64 -1.78 8.35
N VAL A 68 1.86 -1.36 8.64
CA VAL A 68 2.63 -0.47 7.75
C VAL A 68 3.68 -1.30 7.03
N THR A 69 3.73 -1.18 5.70
CA THR A 69 4.73 -1.84 4.85
C THR A 69 5.31 -0.83 3.86
N CYS A 70 6.58 -1.00 3.50
CA CYS A 70 7.19 -0.15 2.49
C CYS A 70 6.72 -0.49 1.08
N ALA A 71 6.71 0.54 0.23
CA ALA A 71 6.64 0.35 -1.21
C ALA A 71 7.87 -0.43 -1.70
N PRO A 72 7.79 -1.07 -2.88
CA PRO A 72 8.93 -1.78 -3.46
C PRO A 72 10.19 -0.91 -3.50
N HIS A 73 11.33 -1.50 -3.13
CA HIS A 73 12.66 -0.86 -3.11
C HIS A 73 12.87 0.22 -2.04
N TYR A 74 11.89 0.45 -1.15
CA TYR A 74 12.07 1.30 0.02
C TYR A 74 12.22 0.45 1.28
N TYR A 75 13.14 0.85 2.15
CA TYR A 75 13.55 0.08 3.31
C TYR A 75 13.79 0.99 4.53
N GLY A 76 14.09 0.34 5.66
CA GLY A 76 14.42 0.98 6.93
C GLY A 76 13.20 1.58 7.64
N ALA A 77 13.47 2.15 8.82
CA ALA A 77 12.44 2.83 9.61
C ALA A 77 11.86 4.01 8.80
N GLY A 78 10.54 3.99 8.61
CA GLY A 78 9.80 5.01 7.86
C GLY A 78 9.93 4.93 6.33
N CYS A 79 10.45 3.82 5.77
CA CYS A 79 10.51 3.61 4.31
C CYS A 79 11.25 4.70 3.54
N LYS A 80 12.30 5.26 4.13
CA LYS A 80 13.09 6.36 3.54
C LYS A 80 14.34 5.90 2.78
N MET A 81 14.76 4.65 2.96
CA MET A 81 15.99 4.15 2.34
C MET A 81 15.67 3.52 0.98
N LEU A 82 15.99 4.22 -0.11
CA LEU A 82 15.78 3.73 -1.46
C LEU A 82 16.96 2.86 -1.92
N CYS A 83 16.67 1.60 -2.27
CA CYS A 83 17.64 0.72 -2.92
C CYS A 83 16.97 -0.11 -4.02
N ARG A 84 17.35 0.17 -5.27
CA ARG A 84 16.97 -0.63 -6.44
C ARG A 84 18.19 -1.43 -6.89
N PRO A 85 18.15 -2.77 -6.88
CA PRO A 85 19.24 -3.59 -7.39
C PRO A 85 19.61 -3.19 -8.81
N ARG A 86 20.90 -3.20 -9.12
CA ARG A 86 21.43 -2.75 -10.40
C ARG A 86 22.66 -3.56 -10.80
N ASP A 87 22.83 -3.78 -12.10
CA ASP A 87 24.01 -4.43 -12.66
C ASP A 87 24.33 -3.84 -14.04
N ASP A 88 24.76 -2.59 -14.04
CA ASP A 88 25.10 -1.83 -15.25
C ASP A 88 26.27 -0.87 -14.97
N SER A 89 26.60 0.01 -15.92
CA SER A 89 27.70 0.97 -15.79
C SER A 89 27.63 1.89 -14.56
N PHE A 90 26.43 2.09 -13.99
CA PHE A 90 26.21 2.94 -12.81
C PHE A 90 26.25 2.17 -11.48
N GLY A 91 26.43 0.84 -11.50
CA GLY A 91 26.65 0.07 -10.29
C GLY A 91 26.31 -1.41 -10.42
N HIS A 92 27.05 -2.22 -9.67
CA HIS A 92 26.92 -3.68 -9.64
C HIS A 92 26.61 -4.15 -8.22
N TYR A 93 25.34 -4.08 -7.81
CA TYR A 93 24.91 -4.35 -6.43
C TYR A 93 23.50 -4.93 -6.31
N THR A 94 23.29 -5.66 -5.21
CA THR A 94 21.98 -6.05 -4.69
C THR A 94 21.63 -5.22 -3.46
N CYS A 95 20.43 -5.37 -2.92
CA CYS A 95 19.97 -4.63 -1.75
C CYS A 95 19.86 -5.57 -0.54
N SER A 96 20.35 -5.13 0.62
CA SER A 96 20.13 -5.81 1.89
C SER A 96 18.67 -5.68 2.34
N SER A 97 18.27 -6.44 3.36
CA SER A 97 16.95 -6.28 4.01
C SER A 97 16.79 -4.90 4.67
N ALA A 98 17.89 -4.25 5.05
CA ALA A 98 17.89 -2.89 5.58
C ALA A 98 17.86 -1.83 4.46
N GLY A 99 18.15 -2.19 3.21
CA GLY A 99 18.23 -1.27 2.07
C GLY A 99 19.63 -0.80 1.71
N ASP A 100 20.67 -1.41 2.28
CA ASP A 100 22.05 -1.11 1.94
C ASP A 100 22.45 -1.75 0.60
N LYS A 101 23.37 -1.10 -0.11
CA LYS A 101 23.91 -1.64 -1.36
C LYS A 101 24.97 -2.68 -1.04
N ILE A 102 24.75 -3.92 -1.50
CA ILE A 102 25.69 -5.02 -1.36
C ILE A 102 26.37 -5.22 -2.72
N CYS A 103 27.66 -4.88 -2.80
CA CYS A 103 28.41 -5.04 -4.04
C CYS A 103 28.51 -6.51 -4.48
N ARG A 104 28.33 -6.74 -5.77
CA ARG A 104 28.61 -8.05 -6.39
C ARG A 104 30.10 -8.40 -6.29
N SER A 105 30.41 -9.68 -6.46
CA SER A 105 31.80 -10.14 -6.44
C SER A 105 32.65 -9.37 -7.45
N GLY A 106 33.85 -8.95 -7.04
CA GLY A 106 34.73 -8.13 -7.87
C GLY A 106 34.39 -6.63 -7.92
N TRP A 107 33.40 -6.13 -7.18
CA TRP A 107 33.03 -4.70 -7.15
C TRP A 107 33.12 -4.08 -5.74
N THR A 108 33.43 -2.79 -5.65
CA THR A 108 33.61 -2.03 -4.40
C THR A 108 33.27 -0.54 -4.56
N GLY A 109 33.28 0.19 -3.45
CA GLY A 109 32.88 1.60 -3.32
C GLY A 109 31.38 1.76 -3.05
N ASP A 110 30.96 2.97 -2.68
CA ASP A 110 29.60 3.26 -2.19
C ASP A 110 28.48 2.92 -3.18
N TYR A 111 28.78 2.97 -4.48
CA TYR A 111 27.87 2.60 -5.57
C TYR A 111 28.30 1.34 -6.32
N CYS A 112 29.30 0.61 -5.81
CA CYS A 112 29.81 -0.62 -6.41
C CYS A 112 30.20 -0.47 -7.89
N THR A 113 30.81 0.67 -8.22
CA THR A 113 31.27 1.03 -9.58
C THR A 113 32.77 0.79 -9.79
N LYS A 114 33.53 0.51 -8.73
CA LYS A 114 34.98 0.26 -8.82
C LYS A 114 35.23 -1.24 -8.81
N ARG A 115 36.06 -1.74 -9.74
CA ARG A 115 36.52 -3.13 -9.71
C ARG A 115 37.46 -3.34 -8.53
N LYS A 116 37.27 -4.43 -7.76
CA LYS A 116 38.23 -4.87 -6.76
C LYS A 116 39.52 -5.26 -7.49
N SER A 117 40.63 -4.62 -7.11
CA SER A 117 41.94 -5.08 -7.56
C SER A 117 42.29 -6.34 -6.77
N ILE A 118 42.42 -7.47 -7.46
CA ILE A 118 43.10 -8.63 -6.88
C ILE A 118 44.60 -8.32 -6.94
N PHE A 119 45.14 -7.85 -5.83
CA PHE A 119 46.57 -7.94 -5.59
C PHE A 119 46.85 -9.39 -5.17
N CYS A 120 47.29 -10.21 -6.13
CA CYS A 120 47.96 -11.45 -5.77
C CYS A 120 49.40 -11.11 -5.42
N ILE A 121 49.82 -11.41 -4.19
CA ILE A 121 51.26 -11.59 -3.92
C ILE A 121 51.63 -12.86 -4.68
N ILE A 122 52.23 -12.71 -5.85
CA ILE A 122 52.86 -13.83 -6.54
C ILE A 122 54.02 -14.21 -5.62
N ASN A 123 53.92 -15.33 -4.90
CA ASN A 123 55.02 -15.82 -4.09
C ASN A 123 56.07 -16.39 -5.07
N THR A 124 56.82 -15.51 -5.72
CA THR A 124 57.91 -15.87 -6.60
C THR A 124 59.02 -16.44 -5.73
N LEU A 125 59.13 -17.77 -5.75
CA LEU A 125 60.31 -18.46 -5.27
C LEU A 125 61.55 -17.83 -5.94
N LYS A 126 62.39 -17.20 -5.11
CA LYS A 126 63.76 -16.73 -5.37
C LYS A 126 63.92 -15.61 -6.43
N GLY A 127 64.01 -14.38 -5.93
CA GLY A 127 65.06 -13.44 -6.36
C GLY A 127 64.84 -12.58 -7.62
N TYR A 128 63.66 -11.99 -7.84
CA TYR A 128 63.47 -11.04 -8.94
C TYR A 128 62.84 -9.72 -8.46
N ARG A 129 63.42 -8.61 -8.91
CA ARG A 129 63.01 -7.21 -8.62
C ARG A 129 61.51 -7.01 -8.84
N ASP A 130 60.92 -6.20 -7.97
CA ASP A 130 59.52 -5.78 -7.95
C ASP A 130 59.02 -5.27 -9.32
N THR A 131 58.44 -6.16 -10.13
CA THR A 131 57.49 -5.75 -11.17
C THR A 131 56.09 -5.93 -10.64
N VAL A 132 55.45 -4.80 -10.29
CA VAL A 132 54.00 -4.70 -10.05
C VAL A 132 53.24 -5.13 -11.32
N GLY A 133 52.81 -6.38 -11.38
CA GLY A 133 51.97 -6.91 -12.45
C GLY A 133 50.48 -6.73 -12.13
N PHE A 134 49.78 -5.85 -12.87
CA PHE A 134 48.32 -5.79 -12.83
C PHE A 134 47.73 -6.91 -13.70
N LEU A 135 47.07 -7.89 -13.08
CA LEU A 135 46.14 -8.75 -13.82
C LEU A 135 44.91 -7.93 -14.18
N ARG A 136 44.93 -7.30 -15.36
CA ARG A 136 43.72 -6.76 -15.99
C ARG A 136 42.79 -7.95 -16.27
N GLY A 137 41.83 -8.17 -15.36
CA GLY A 137 40.81 -9.20 -15.51
C GLY A 137 40.11 -9.03 -16.85
N ARG A 138 40.28 -10.02 -17.73
CA ARG A 138 39.65 -10.08 -19.06
C ARG A 138 38.13 -9.95 -18.91
N ARG A 139 37.53 -9.19 -19.83
CA ARG A 139 36.09 -9.13 -20.07
C ARG A 139 35.58 -10.50 -20.49
#